data_AF-A0A6P7G7M2-F1
#
_entry.id   AF-A0A6P7G7M2-F1
#
_cell.length_a   1.000
_cell.length_b   1.000
_cell.length_c   1.000
_cell.angle_alpha   90.00
_cell.angle_beta   90.00
_cell.angle_gamma   90.00
#
_symmetry.space_group_name_H-M   'P 1'
#
loop_
_entity.id
_entity.type
_entity.pdbx_description
1 polymer ?
#
loop_
_entity_poly.entity_id
_entity_poly.type
_entity_poly.pdbx_seq_one_letter_code
_entity_poly.pdbx_strand_id
1 'polypeptide(L)'
;MVKILYLVPILYCISLVYYVNGSENRIKTPQGTVRGYYKRSFGGRQFLAFEGIPYAKPPVGNLRFAEPEPADKWTGQLIGNRTYVCLAYLPLPGFKGIIGAEDCLYLYVYVPLTKIKGDENLDVVVHIHGGAYQFGAPSMMANPDFIMDQDVVYVSFNYRLSILGFLSTEDNVVSGNNGLKDQVLALKWIKDNIKFFGGNPNSVTITGSSAGASSVHHHYFSPLSKGLFHRGFSQSGTAFSPWSIVEYPLKKANEVAGYLNCTSDSTKDMVDCLRKVSSVDLLNAMTKLFRYLDAIPLVIFGPVIENGENPFLADHPYKLIKKGKINDVPWVTSSVKDEGIFPTVCVGHGDDGGLIFKVISSGPILDPQDEKFMKHLTKFVADYAKTGQPSINNVEWLPVDPDSEEINTLEIDSPDKVFMTKMKHIGAMEFWDSLPIKENEKLYPELR
;
A
#
# COMPACT_ATOMS: atom_id res chain seq x y z
N MET A 1 -75.73 -1.20 -44.78
CA MET A 1 -74.79 -1.03 -43.65
C MET A 1 -73.55 -1.84 -43.94
N VAL A 2 -72.49 -1.15 -44.39
CA VAL A 2 -71.22 -1.73 -44.81
C VAL A 2 -70.32 -1.86 -43.58
N LYS A 3 -69.84 -3.07 -43.26
CA LYS A 3 -68.79 -3.29 -42.25
C LYS A 3 -67.43 -3.27 -42.96
N ILE A 4 -66.66 -2.23 -42.70
CA ILE A 4 -65.25 -2.09 -43.10
C ILE A 4 -64.41 -2.87 -42.07
N LEU A 5 -63.74 -3.93 -42.51
CA LEU A 5 -62.71 -4.62 -41.74
C LEU A 5 -61.37 -3.90 -41.98
N TYR A 6 -60.78 -3.35 -40.93
CA TYR A 6 -59.43 -2.78 -40.97
C TYR A 6 -58.38 -3.90 -40.89
N LEU A 7 -57.56 -4.02 -41.93
CA LEU A 7 -56.33 -4.81 -41.96
C LEU A 7 -55.17 -3.96 -41.42
N VAL A 8 -54.56 -4.38 -40.30
CA VAL A 8 -53.32 -3.79 -39.75
C VAL A 8 -52.13 -4.58 -40.30
N PRO A 9 -51.11 -3.94 -40.92
CA PRO A 9 -49.90 -4.63 -41.33
C PRO A 9 -48.94 -4.78 -40.14
N ILE A 10 -48.57 -6.01 -39.81
CA ILE A 10 -47.53 -6.34 -38.83
C ILE A 10 -46.17 -6.11 -39.50
N LEU A 11 -45.50 -5.00 -39.16
CA LEU A 11 -44.09 -4.78 -39.49
C LEU A 11 -43.22 -5.69 -38.60
N TYR A 12 -42.56 -6.68 -39.22
CA TYR A 12 -41.48 -7.44 -38.60
C TYR A 12 -40.24 -6.55 -38.48
N CYS A 13 -39.99 -6.00 -37.29
CA CYS A 13 -38.69 -5.44 -36.93
C CYS A 13 -37.69 -6.59 -36.78
N ILE A 14 -36.84 -6.79 -37.79
CA ILE A 14 -35.63 -7.61 -37.66
C ILE A 14 -34.65 -6.80 -36.81
N SER A 15 -34.57 -7.10 -35.51
CA SER A 15 -33.49 -6.64 -34.66
C SER A 15 -32.20 -7.35 -35.07
N LEU A 16 -31.32 -6.62 -35.77
CA LEU A 16 -29.91 -6.99 -35.91
C LEU A 16 -29.29 -7.01 -34.51
N VAL A 17 -29.24 -8.19 -33.91
CA VAL A 17 -28.38 -8.47 -32.75
C VAL A 17 -26.94 -8.37 -33.27
N TYR A 18 -26.33 -7.21 -33.07
CA TYR A 18 -24.87 -7.12 -33.12
C TYR A 18 -24.32 -8.06 -32.05
N TYR A 19 -23.69 -9.15 -32.48
CA TYR A 19 -22.77 -9.89 -31.62
C TYR A 19 -21.63 -8.92 -31.27
N VAL A 20 -21.75 -8.23 -30.13
CA VAL A 20 -20.62 -7.54 -29.52
C VAL A 20 -19.64 -8.62 -29.11
N ASN A 21 -18.51 -8.68 -29.80
CA ASN A 21 -17.45 -9.64 -29.56
C ASN A 21 -17.02 -9.53 -28.08
N GLY A 22 -17.30 -10.56 -27.29
CA GLY A 22 -17.28 -10.52 -25.82
C GLY A 22 -15.88 -10.51 -25.16
N SER A 23 -14.89 -9.87 -25.78
CA SER A 23 -13.46 -9.95 -25.40
C SER A 23 -12.85 -8.68 -24.81
N GLU A 24 -13.55 -7.53 -24.80
CA GLU A 24 -12.89 -6.23 -24.52
C GLU A 24 -12.42 -6.03 -23.08
N ASN A 25 -12.97 -6.77 -22.11
CA ASN A 25 -12.61 -6.67 -20.69
C ASN A 25 -12.05 -7.98 -20.11
N ARG A 26 -11.52 -8.87 -20.96
CA ARG A 26 -10.95 -10.16 -20.54
C ARG A 26 -9.45 -10.17 -20.76
N ILE A 27 -8.68 -10.45 -19.71
CA ILE A 27 -7.22 -10.55 -19.77
C ILE A 27 -6.80 -11.97 -19.44
N LYS A 28 -5.97 -12.56 -20.29
CA LYS A 28 -5.40 -13.89 -20.09
C LYS A 28 -4.02 -13.72 -19.45
N THR A 29 -3.87 -14.19 -18.22
CA THR A 29 -2.59 -14.27 -17.51
C THR A 29 -2.12 -15.73 -17.43
N PRO A 30 -0.86 -15.99 -17.05
CA PRO A 30 -0.37 -17.35 -16.77
C PRO A 30 -1.13 -18.10 -15.66
N GLN A 31 -1.79 -17.38 -14.74
CA GLN A 31 -2.60 -17.97 -13.67
C GLN A 31 -4.03 -18.29 -14.10
N GLY A 32 -4.56 -17.59 -15.11
CA GLY A 32 -5.89 -17.82 -15.65
C GLY A 32 -6.47 -16.58 -16.32
N THR A 33 -7.72 -16.68 -16.78
CA THR A 33 -8.40 -15.52 -17.37
C THR A 33 -9.09 -14.70 -16.28
N VAL A 34 -8.94 -13.38 -16.33
CA VAL A 34 -9.64 -12.42 -15.46
C VAL A 34 -10.61 -11.58 -16.31
N ARG A 35 -11.83 -11.40 -15.83
CA ARG A 35 -12.81 -10.44 -16.37
C ARG A 35 -12.81 -9.19 -15.51
N GLY A 36 -12.46 -8.06 -16.10
CA GLY A 36 -12.64 -6.75 -15.47
C GLY A 36 -14.03 -6.16 -15.71
N TYR A 37 -14.20 -4.92 -15.30
CA TYR A 37 -15.39 -4.11 -15.54
C TYR A 37 -15.01 -2.64 -15.72
N TYR A 38 -15.93 -1.82 -16.25
CA TYR A 38 -15.66 -0.41 -16.50
C TYR A 38 -16.00 0.44 -15.26
N LYS A 39 -15.13 1.39 -14.93
CA LYS A 39 -15.38 2.46 -13.96
C LYS A 39 -15.14 3.82 -14.62
N ARG A 40 -15.47 4.89 -13.90
CA ARG A 40 -15.17 6.27 -14.28
C ARG A 40 -14.28 6.90 -13.23
N SER A 41 -13.27 7.63 -13.66
CA SER A 41 -12.43 8.47 -12.80
C SER A 41 -13.21 9.71 -12.34
N PHE A 42 -12.59 10.51 -11.49
CA PHE A 42 -13.14 11.79 -11.05
C PHE A 42 -13.38 12.75 -12.22
N GLY A 43 -12.42 12.91 -13.14
CA GLY A 43 -12.58 13.70 -14.37
C GLY A 43 -13.53 13.09 -15.41
N GLY A 44 -14.16 11.95 -15.12
CA GLY A 44 -15.17 11.31 -15.97
C GLY A 44 -14.61 10.36 -17.04
N ARG A 45 -13.29 10.15 -17.08
CA ARG A 45 -12.61 9.21 -17.98
C ARG A 45 -13.06 7.78 -17.67
N GLN A 46 -13.45 7.03 -18.69
CA GLN A 46 -13.77 5.61 -18.53
C GLN A 46 -12.48 4.77 -18.51
N PHE A 47 -12.37 3.85 -17.56
CA PHE A 47 -11.20 2.97 -17.41
C PHE A 47 -11.61 1.55 -17.04
N LEU A 48 -10.70 0.58 -17.22
CA LEU A 48 -10.90 -0.83 -16.87
C LEU A 48 -10.39 -1.11 -15.45
N ALA A 49 -11.20 -1.80 -14.65
CA ALA A 49 -10.88 -2.25 -13.31
C ALA A 49 -10.90 -3.78 -13.22
N PHE A 50 -9.88 -4.35 -12.60
CA PHE A 50 -9.75 -5.76 -12.28
C PHE A 50 -9.48 -5.89 -10.79
N GLU A 51 -10.52 -6.16 -10.01
CA GLU A 51 -10.46 -6.12 -8.55
C GLU A 51 -10.57 -7.52 -7.94
N GLY A 52 -9.63 -7.87 -7.06
CA GLY A 52 -9.67 -9.15 -6.34
C GLY A 52 -8.90 -10.26 -7.05
N ILE A 53 -7.76 -9.96 -7.66
CA ILE A 53 -6.87 -10.98 -8.25
C ILE A 53 -5.98 -11.57 -7.15
N PRO A 54 -6.01 -12.89 -6.89
CA PRO A 54 -5.16 -13.48 -5.86
C PRO A 54 -3.69 -13.52 -6.32
N TYR A 55 -2.80 -12.93 -5.52
CA TYR A 55 -1.36 -13.01 -5.75
C TYR A 55 -0.68 -14.03 -4.84
N ALA A 56 -1.32 -14.39 -3.72
CA ALA A 56 -0.85 -15.39 -2.78
C ALA A 56 -1.96 -16.40 -2.43
N LYS A 57 -1.58 -17.57 -1.93
CA LYS A 57 -2.52 -18.50 -1.29
C LYS A 57 -3.14 -17.85 -0.06
N PRO A 58 -4.41 -18.16 0.28
CA PRO A 58 -5.02 -17.69 1.52
C PRO A 58 -4.19 -18.09 2.75
N PRO A 59 -3.76 -17.13 3.60
CA PRO A 59 -2.89 -17.40 4.75
C PRO A 59 -3.67 -17.97 5.94
N VAL A 60 -4.46 -19.02 5.71
CA VAL A 60 -5.34 -19.66 6.70
C VAL A 60 -4.80 -21.00 7.16
N GLY A 61 -5.28 -21.48 8.32
CA GLY A 61 -4.86 -22.76 8.89
C GLY A 61 -3.35 -22.80 9.13
N ASN A 62 -2.65 -23.77 8.52
CA ASN A 62 -1.20 -23.90 8.66
C ASN A 62 -0.41 -22.74 8.03
N LEU A 63 -0.99 -22.03 7.06
CA LEU A 63 -0.37 -20.84 6.46
C LEU A 63 -0.54 -19.57 7.31
N ARG A 64 -1.33 -19.63 8.40
CA ARG A 64 -1.35 -18.55 9.39
C ARG A 64 0.04 -18.41 10.01
N PHE A 65 0.55 -17.18 10.00
CA PHE A 65 1.91 -16.79 10.41
C PHE A 65 3.05 -17.38 9.55
N ALA A 66 2.76 -18.09 8.45
CA ALA A 66 3.78 -18.56 7.52
C ALA A 66 4.13 -17.47 6.49
N GLU A 67 5.30 -17.59 5.86
CA GLU A 67 5.62 -16.79 4.68
C GLU A 67 4.57 -17.01 3.58
N PRO A 68 4.26 -15.99 2.76
CA PRO A 68 3.25 -16.14 1.72
C PRO A 68 3.74 -17.03 0.57
N GLU A 69 2.85 -17.88 0.09
CA GLU A 69 3.08 -18.71 -1.09
C GLU A 69 2.34 -18.14 -2.31
N PRO A 70 2.90 -18.21 -3.53
CA PRO A 70 2.22 -17.78 -4.75
C PRO A 70 0.84 -18.44 -4.92
N ALA A 71 -0.15 -17.65 -5.33
CA ALA A 71 -1.50 -18.16 -5.61
C ALA A 71 -1.51 -19.21 -6.72
N ASP A 72 -2.32 -20.26 -6.54
CA ASP A 72 -2.53 -21.30 -7.54
C ASP A 72 -3.20 -20.75 -8.80
N LYS A 73 -3.08 -21.51 -9.89
CA LYS A 73 -3.85 -21.23 -11.11
C LYS A 73 -5.34 -21.50 -10.86
N TRP A 74 -6.20 -20.67 -11.42
CA TRP A 74 -7.64 -20.92 -11.39
C TRP A 74 -8.15 -21.45 -12.73
N THR A 75 -9.13 -22.36 -12.68
CA THR A 75 -9.83 -22.86 -13.86
C THR A 75 -10.97 -21.93 -14.24
N GLY A 76 -11.16 -21.70 -15.54
CA GLY A 76 -12.22 -20.83 -16.04
C GLY A 76 -11.87 -19.35 -15.95
N GLN A 77 -12.86 -18.52 -15.65
CA GLN A 77 -12.74 -17.07 -15.65
C GLN A 77 -12.99 -16.50 -14.24
N LEU A 78 -11.99 -15.82 -13.69
CA LEU A 78 -12.13 -15.04 -12.45
C LEU A 78 -12.91 -13.76 -12.76
N ILE A 79 -13.98 -13.48 -12.02
CA ILE A 79 -14.70 -12.21 -12.11
C ILE A 79 -14.03 -11.22 -11.16
N GLY A 80 -13.28 -10.27 -11.71
CA GLY A 80 -12.50 -9.28 -10.97
C GLY A 80 -13.32 -8.05 -10.60
N ASN A 81 -14.37 -8.22 -9.78
CA ASN A 81 -15.27 -7.15 -9.35
C ASN A 81 -15.49 -7.12 -7.83
N ARG A 82 -14.54 -7.65 -7.05
CA ARG A 82 -14.68 -7.77 -5.60
C ARG A 82 -13.47 -7.18 -4.89
N THR A 83 -13.75 -6.41 -3.85
CA THR A 83 -12.75 -5.93 -2.90
C THR A 83 -12.73 -6.79 -1.65
N TYR A 84 -11.55 -6.87 -1.04
CA TYR A 84 -11.25 -7.66 0.14
C TYR A 84 -10.57 -6.77 1.18
N VAL A 85 -10.76 -7.10 2.45
CA VAL A 85 -10.13 -6.41 3.58
C VAL A 85 -9.46 -7.45 4.45
N CYS A 86 -8.17 -7.28 4.73
CA CYS A 86 -7.47 -8.14 5.67
C CYS A 86 -8.03 -7.98 7.08
N LEU A 87 -8.03 -9.07 7.84
CA LEU A 87 -8.53 -9.07 9.20
C LEU A 87 -7.74 -8.06 10.05
N ALA A 88 -8.45 -7.09 10.62
CA ALA A 88 -7.86 -6.00 11.37
C ALA A 88 -8.79 -5.55 12.50
N TYR A 89 -8.19 -4.97 13.54
CA TYR A 89 -8.90 -4.21 14.56
C TYR A 89 -8.71 -2.72 14.28
N LEU A 90 -9.81 -1.99 14.14
CA LEU A 90 -9.82 -0.55 14.00
C LEU A 90 -9.91 0.10 15.39
N PRO A 91 -8.88 0.85 15.84
CA PRO A 91 -8.90 1.54 17.14
C PRO A 91 -9.44 2.99 17.03
N LEU A 92 -10.16 3.33 15.97
CA LEU A 92 -10.61 4.69 15.67
C LEU A 92 -12.00 4.99 16.27
N PRO A 93 -12.20 6.18 16.87
CA PRO A 93 -13.54 6.62 17.30
C PRO A 93 -14.56 6.52 16.17
N GLY A 94 -15.74 5.93 16.44
CA GLY A 94 -16.81 5.75 15.44
C GLY A 94 -16.64 4.53 14.51
N PHE A 95 -15.45 3.94 14.43
CA PHE A 95 -15.18 2.74 13.62
C PHE A 95 -14.57 1.58 14.43
N LYS A 96 -14.68 1.64 15.77
CA LYS A 96 -14.07 0.67 16.69
C LYS A 96 -14.63 -0.74 16.45
N GLY A 97 -13.75 -1.69 16.14
CA GLY A 97 -14.15 -3.09 15.97
C GLY A 97 -13.25 -3.92 15.06
N ILE A 98 -13.58 -5.21 14.94
CA ILE A 98 -12.90 -6.15 14.06
C ILE A 98 -13.61 -6.18 12.70
N ILE A 99 -12.82 -6.12 11.63
CA ILE A 99 -13.30 -6.16 10.25
C ILE A 99 -12.41 -7.08 9.40
N GLY A 100 -12.93 -7.50 8.24
CA GLY A 100 -12.15 -8.24 7.25
C GLY A 100 -12.08 -9.75 7.51
N ALA A 101 -11.19 -10.41 6.78
CA ALA A 101 -10.95 -11.85 6.84
C ALA A 101 -9.46 -12.17 6.63
N GLU A 102 -9.02 -13.37 7.01
CA GLU A 102 -7.63 -13.80 6.78
C GLU A 102 -7.34 -14.09 5.30
N ASP A 103 -8.34 -14.61 4.57
CA ASP A 103 -8.28 -14.73 3.11
C ASP A 103 -8.44 -13.34 2.48
N CYS A 104 -7.31 -12.65 2.32
CA CYS A 104 -7.31 -11.25 1.90
C CYS A 104 -6.17 -10.86 0.95
N LEU A 105 -5.26 -11.77 0.59
CA LEU A 105 -4.06 -11.48 -0.22
C LEU A 105 -4.38 -11.34 -1.72
N TYR A 106 -5.09 -10.25 -2.03
CA TYR A 106 -5.56 -9.89 -3.36
C TYR A 106 -5.01 -8.53 -3.77
N LEU A 107 -4.86 -8.34 -5.09
CA LEU A 107 -4.50 -7.08 -5.72
C LEU A 107 -5.56 -6.60 -6.70
N TYR A 108 -5.44 -5.32 -7.04
CA TYR A 108 -6.37 -4.55 -7.85
C TYR A 108 -5.56 -3.88 -8.97
N VAL A 109 -5.94 -4.12 -10.23
CA VAL A 109 -5.28 -3.50 -11.39
C VAL A 109 -6.28 -2.59 -12.10
N TYR A 110 -5.87 -1.36 -12.33
CA TYR A 110 -6.65 -0.34 -13.00
C TYR A 110 -5.88 0.18 -14.21
N VAL A 111 -6.54 0.17 -15.37
CA VAL A 111 -5.91 0.45 -16.67
C VAL A 111 -6.65 1.62 -17.31
N PRO A 112 -5.96 2.69 -17.76
CA PRO A 112 -6.59 3.95 -18.16
C PRO A 112 -7.22 3.88 -19.56
N LEU A 113 -7.39 2.66 -20.08
CA LEU A 113 -7.85 2.33 -21.43
C LEU A 113 -9.16 1.55 -21.34
N THR A 114 -9.98 1.67 -22.38
CA THR A 114 -11.20 0.86 -22.54
C THR A 114 -10.94 -0.45 -23.30
N LYS A 115 -9.77 -0.58 -23.94
CA LYS A 115 -9.32 -1.79 -24.63
C LYS A 115 -7.83 -1.98 -24.40
N ILE A 116 -7.41 -3.22 -24.11
CA ILE A 116 -6.03 -3.59 -23.82
C ILE A 116 -5.54 -4.52 -24.94
N LYS A 117 -4.43 -4.15 -25.57
CA LYS A 117 -3.72 -4.90 -26.60
C LYS A 117 -2.55 -5.70 -26.02
N GLY A 118 -1.98 -5.25 -24.90
CA GLY A 118 -0.88 -5.90 -24.19
C GLY A 118 0.51 -5.43 -24.65
N ASP A 119 0.59 -4.40 -25.49
CA ASP A 119 1.83 -3.79 -26.00
C ASP A 119 1.95 -2.30 -25.67
N GLU A 120 1.04 -1.74 -24.87
CA GLU A 120 0.98 -0.31 -24.56
C GLU A 120 2.18 0.18 -23.72
N ASN A 121 2.77 -0.70 -22.92
CA ASN A 121 3.98 -0.45 -22.15
C ASN A 121 3.90 0.81 -21.25
N LEU A 122 2.74 1.02 -20.62
CA LEU A 122 2.48 2.17 -19.74
C LEU A 122 3.26 2.07 -18.42
N ASP A 123 3.68 3.22 -17.87
CA ASP A 123 4.29 3.27 -16.55
C ASP A 123 3.33 2.75 -15.47
N VAL A 124 3.89 2.04 -14.48
CA VAL A 124 3.11 1.36 -13.43
C VAL A 124 3.30 2.11 -12.10
N VAL A 125 2.20 2.57 -11.52
CA VAL A 125 2.16 3.13 -10.17
C VAL A 125 1.54 2.09 -9.24
N VAL A 126 2.27 1.70 -8.20
CA VAL A 126 1.84 0.71 -7.22
C VAL A 126 1.70 1.38 -5.86
N HIS A 127 0.50 1.45 -5.28
CA HIS A 127 0.31 2.07 -3.96
C HIS A 127 0.16 1.03 -2.84
N ILE A 128 0.98 1.19 -1.81
CA ILE A 128 0.95 0.42 -0.56
C ILE A 128 0.20 1.24 0.47
N HIS A 129 -0.96 0.77 0.91
CA HIS A 129 -1.79 1.50 1.86
C HIS A 129 -1.14 1.61 3.24
N GLY A 130 -1.44 2.70 3.95
CA GLY A 130 -1.07 2.93 5.35
C GLY A 130 -1.96 2.20 6.36
N GLY A 131 -2.03 2.75 7.58
CA GLY A 131 -2.83 2.19 8.68
C GLY A 131 -2.00 1.50 9.77
N ALA A 132 -0.81 2.05 10.05
CA ALA A 132 0.06 1.65 11.17
C ALA A 132 0.41 0.14 11.20
N TYR A 133 0.45 -0.51 10.04
CA TYR A 133 0.57 -1.97 9.90
C TYR A 133 -0.54 -2.77 10.60
N GLN A 134 -1.55 -2.11 11.18
CA GLN A 134 -2.56 -2.67 12.08
C GLN A 134 -3.92 -2.79 11.40
N PHE A 135 -4.24 -1.87 10.50
CA PHE A 135 -5.49 -1.80 9.75
C PHE A 135 -5.26 -1.18 8.37
N GLY A 136 -6.33 -1.09 7.57
CA GLY A 136 -6.30 -0.51 6.23
C GLY A 136 -6.63 -1.52 5.14
N ALA A 137 -6.98 -0.99 3.97
CA ALA A 137 -7.19 -1.75 2.74
C ALA A 137 -7.18 -0.77 1.56
N PRO A 138 -6.93 -1.23 0.32
CA PRO A 138 -7.04 -0.38 -0.85
C PRO A 138 -8.42 0.27 -1.03
N SER A 139 -9.49 -0.43 -0.69
CA SER A 139 -10.85 0.13 -0.73
C SER A 139 -11.08 1.27 0.27
N MET A 140 -10.21 1.42 1.27
CA MET A 140 -10.30 2.47 2.29
C MET A 140 -9.34 3.63 2.02
N MET A 141 -8.16 3.34 1.46
CA MET A 141 -7.05 4.29 1.46
C MET A 141 -6.26 4.35 0.14
N ALA A 142 -6.65 3.61 -0.88
CA ALA A 142 -5.91 3.51 -2.14
C ALA A 142 -6.85 3.48 -3.36
N ASN A 143 -7.96 4.23 -3.30
CA ASN A 143 -8.98 4.18 -4.34
C ASN A 143 -8.48 4.84 -5.65
N PRO A 144 -8.74 4.23 -6.82
CA PRO A 144 -8.25 4.69 -8.13
C PRO A 144 -8.85 6.01 -8.64
N ASP A 145 -9.94 6.52 -8.05
CA ASP A 145 -10.79 7.56 -8.65
C ASP A 145 -10.01 8.77 -9.22
N PHE A 146 -8.98 9.26 -8.52
CA PHE A 146 -8.21 10.44 -8.93
C PHE A 146 -7.04 10.09 -9.85
N ILE A 147 -6.21 9.11 -9.47
CA ILE A 147 -5.02 8.74 -10.26
C ILE A 147 -5.38 8.20 -11.65
N MET A 148 -6.58 7.63 -11.83
CA MET A 148 -7.03 7.10 -13.12
C MET A 148 -7.43 8.17 -14.14
N ASP A 149 -7.35 9.46 -13.81
CA ASP A 149 -7.34 10.52 -14.82
C ASP A 149 -6.01 10.57 -15.60
N GLN A 150 -4.93 9.99 -15.05
CA GLN A 150 -3.60 9.97 -15.66
C GLN A 150 -3.36 8.72 -16.52
N ASP A 151 -2.38 8.81 -17.44
CA ASP A 151 -2.01 7.73 -18.36
C ASP A 151 -1.03 6.71 -17.72
N VAL A 152 -1.42 6.13 -16.59
CA VAL A 152 -0.62 5.11 -15.87
C VAL A 152 -1.45 3.87 -15.57
N VAL A 153 -0.81 2.70 -15.53
CA VAL A 153 -1.42 1.52 -14.92
C VAL A 153 -1.28 1.64 -13.42
N TYR A 154 -2.40 1.68 -12.72
CA TYR A 154 -2.43 1.80 -11.27
C TYR A 154 -2.71 0.44 -10.63
N VAL A 155 -1.89 0.07 -9.65
CA VAL A 155 -2.03 -1.16 -8.88
C VAL A 155 -2.09 -0.84 -7.39
N SER A 156 -3.00 -1.48 -6.68
CA SER A 156 -3.01 -1.48 -5.22
C SER A 156 -3.27 -2.90 -4.73
N PHE A 157 -2.94 -3.19 -3.48
CA PHE A 157 -3.10 -4.55 -2.96
C PHE A 157 -3.20 -4.57 -1.44
N ASN A 158 -3.78 -5.65 -0.91
CA ASN A 158 -3.81 -5.95 0.51
C ASN A 158 -2.54 -6.68 0.93
N TYR A 159 -2.09 -6.48 2.16
CA TYR A 159 -1.08 -7.31 2.82
C TYR A 159 -1.57 -7.66 4.24
N ARG A 160 -1.07 -8.75 4.84
CA ARG A 160 -1.49 -9.10 6.22
C ARG A 160 -1.11 -8.00 7.20
N LEU A 161 -1.99 -7.78 8.17
CA LEU A 161 -1.91 -6.71 9.15
C LEU A 161 -1.76 -7.29 10.56
N SER A 162 -1.32 -6.44 11.47
CA SER A 162 -1.26 -6.70 12.90
C SER A 162 -0.50 -7.99 13.21
N ILE A 163 -0.88 -8.70 14.27
CA ILE A 163 -0.29 -9.97 14.68
C ILE A 163 -0.31 -11.02 13.55
N LEU A 164 -1.26 -10.99 12.62
CA LEU A 164 -1.31 -11.95 11.51
C LEU A 164 -0.19 -11.74 10.47
N GLY A 165 0.21 -10.50 10.25
CA GLY A 165 1.29 -10.14 9.33
C GLY A 165 2.65 -9.94 9.99
N PHE A 166 2.68 -9.67 11.30
CA PHE A 166 3.87 -9.14 11.96
C PHE A 166 4.18 -9.80 13.31
N LEU A 167 3.59 -10.96 13.62
CA LEU A 167 4.10 -11.81 14.69
C LEU A 167 5.57 -12.17 14.40
N SER A 168 6.42 -12.12 15.42
CA SER A 168 7.78 -12.68 15.37
C SER A 168 8.11 -13.36 16.68
N THR A 169 8.79 -14.50 16.58
CA THR A 169 9.29 -15.29 17.70
C THR A 169 10.80 -15.11 17.92
N GLU A 170 11.45 -14.19 17.19
CA GLU A 170 12.91 -13.92 17.20
C GLU A 170 13.79 -15.13 16.83
N ASP A 171 13.17 -16.21 16.37
CA ASP A 171 13.78 -17.45 15.89
C ASP A 171 13.21 -17.84 14.51
N ASN A 172 13.54 -19.05 14.04
CA ASN A 172 13.11 -19.52 12.73
C ASN A 172 11.68 -20.08 12.68
N VAL A 173 10.92 -20.09 13.80
CA VAL A 173 9.53 -20.57 13.82
C VAL A 173 8.62 -19.57 13.11
N VAL A 174 8.71 -18.29 13.49
CA VAL A 174 8.09 -17.16 12.78
C VAL A 174 9.09 -16.01 12.85
N SER A 175 9.92 -15.83 11.82
CA SER A 175 10.97 -14.79 11.82
C SER A 175 10.40 -13.37 11.94
N GLY A 176 9.24 -13.13 11.33
CA GLY A 176 8.57 -11.84 11.29
C GLY A 176 8.27 -11.37 9.88
N ASN A 177 7.80 -10.12 9.76
CA ASN A 177 7.66 -9.38 8.50
C ASN A 177 6.83 -10.06 7.40
N ASN A 178 5.94 -10.99 7.74
CA ASN A 178 5.10 -11.66 6.75
C ASN A 178 4.24 -10.69 5.94
N GLY A 179 3.76 -9.59 6.54
CA GLY A 179 3.08 -8.51 5.82
C GLY A 179 3.96 -7.80 4.78
N LEU A 180 5.27 -7.64 5.05
CA LEU A 180 6.22 -7.09 4.05
C LEU A 180 6.60 -8.14 3.00
N LYS A 181 6.67 -9.42 3.38
CA LYS A 181 6.85 -10.53 2.43
C LYS A 181 5.63 -10.69 1.52
N ASP A 182 4.43 -10.39 2.00
CA ASP A 182 3.21 -10.31 1.19
C ASP A 182 3.37 -9.20 0.12
N GLN A 183 3.87 -8.03 0.51
CA GLN A 183 4.17 -6.93 -0.42
C GLN A 183 5.23 -7.34 -1.45
N VAL A 184 6.29 -8.05 -1.05
CA VAL A 184 7.28 -8.60 -2.00
C VAL A 184 6.62 -9.55 -3.01
N LEU A 185 5.74 -10.44 -2.55
CA LEU A 185 5.08 -11.38 -3.44
C LEU A 185 4.11 -10.68 -4.40
N ALA A 186 3.42 -9.63 -3.96
CA ALA A 186 2.61 -8.78 -4.82
C ALA A 186 3.48 -8.06 -5.88
N LEU A 187 4.65 -7.53 -5.49
CA LEU A 187 5.58 -6.89 -6.43
C LEU A 187 6.16 -7.90 -7.44
N LYS A 188 6.46 -9.14 -7.03
CA LYS A 188 6.84 -10.23 -7.94
C LYS A 188 5.71 -10.54 -8.91
N TRP A 189 4.47 -10.61 -8.42
CA TRP A 189 3.30 -10.81 -9.27
C TRP A 189 3.19 -9.69 -10.31
N ILE A 190 3.37 -8.42 -9.91
CA ILE A 190 3.34 -7.27 -10.80
C ILE A 190 4.43 -7.40 -11.87
N LYS A 191 5.67 -7.71 -11.47
CA LYS A 191 6.79 -7.91 -12.40
C LYS A 191 6.48 -8.94 -13.48
N ASP A 192 5.83 -10.04 -13.11
CA ASP A 192 5.56 -11.15 -14.02
C ASP A 192 4.31 -10.95 -14.90
N ASN A 193 3.33 -10.20 -14.40
CA ASN A 193 1.98 -10.19 -14.98
C ASN A 193 1.53 -8.84 -15.54
N ILE A 194 2.09 -7.70 -15.10
CA ILE A 194 1.50 -6.38 -15.41
C ILE A 194 1.50 -6.06 -16.92
N LYS A 195 2.43 -6.66 -17.68
CA LYS A 195 2.47 -6.61 -19.15
C LYS A 195 1.18 -7.07 -19.83
N PHE A 196 0.49 -8.06 -19.26
CA PHE A 196 -0.79 -8.54 -19.82
C PHE A 196 -1.92 -7.51 -19.67
N PHE A 197 -1.74 -6.54 -18.77
CA PHE A 197 -2.66 -5.43 -18.53
C PHE A 197 -2.21 -4.14 -19.24
N GLY A 198 -1.17 -4.21 -20.09
CA GLY A 198 -0.62 -3.06 -20.82
C GLY A 198 0.43 -2.25 -20.05
N GLY A 199 0.84 -2.70 -18.86
CA GLY A 199 1.86 -2.01 -18.05
C GLY A 199 3.29 -2.48 -18.34
N ASN A 200 4.26 -1.62 -18.07
CA ASN A 200 5.69 -1.86 -18.23
C ASN A 200 6.30 -2.44 -16.94
N PRO A 201 6.69 -3.72 -16.89
CA PRO A 201 7.31 -4.31 -15.69
C PRO A 201 8.71 -3.75 -15.40
N ASN A 202 9.28 -2.94 -16.29
CA ASN A 202 10.57 -2.26 -16.14
C ASN A 202 10.41 -0.76 -15.84
N SER A 203 9.18 -0.28 -15.59
CA SER A 203 8.92 1.07 -15.08
C SER A 203 7.84 0.99 -14.02
N VAL A 204 8.28 0.63 -12.80
CA VAL A 204 7.41 0.42 -11.63
C VAL A 204 7.80 1.40 -10.55
N THR A 205 6.85 2.23 -10.14
CA THR A 205 6.99 3.22 -9.07
C THR A 205 6.13 2.78 -7.90
N ILE A 206 6.76 2.47 -6.76
CA ILE A 206 6.04 2.16 -5.53
C ILE A 206 5.76 3.44 -4.75
N THR A 207 4.53 3.63 -4.29
CA THR A 207 4.11 4.78 -3.50
C THR A 207 3.43 4.29 -2.23
N GLY A 208 3.37 5.12 -1.20
CA GLY A 208 2.68 4.78 0.02
C GLY A 208 2.57 5.98 0.96
N SER A 209 1.59 5.92 1.86
CA SER A 209 1.39 6.90 2.92
C SER A 209 1.50 6.27 4.30
N SER A 210 2.09 6.98 5.26
CA SER A 210 2.23 6.53 6.66
C SER A 210 2.99 5.18 6.74
N ALA A 211 2.42 4.14 7.36
CA ALA A 211 2.98 2.79 7.33
C ALA A 211 3.23 2.24 5.91
N GLY A 212 2.46 2.66 4.92
CA GLY A 212 2.70 2.35 3.50
C GLY A 212 3.94 3.06 2.96
N ALA A 213 4.18 4.31 3.35
CA ALA A 213 5.40 5.06 3.02
C ALA A 213 6.64 4.46 3.69
N SER A 214 6.49 4.03 4.94
CA SER A 214 7.52 3.28 5.64
C SER A 214 7.77 1.93 4.97
N SER A 215 6.72 1.23 4.50
CA SER A 215 6.87 0.00 3.69
C SER A 215 7.65 0.25 2.39
N VAL A 216 7.34 1.33 1.67
CA VAL A 216 8.11 1.75 0.48
C VAL A 216 9.59 1.88 0.83
N HIS A 217 9.93 2.62 1.88
CA HIS A 217 11.33 2.81 2.26
C HIS A 217 11.98 1.50 2.76
N HIS A 218 11.23 0.63 3.45
CA HIS A 218 11.71 -0.70 3.83
C HIS A 218 12.07 -1.57 2.62
N HIS A 219 11.35 -1.47 1.50
CA HIS A 219 11.71 -2.18 0.26
C HIS A 219 13.07 -1.73 -0.33
N TYR A 220 13.58 -0.54 -0.01
CA TYR A 220 14.94 -0.13 -0.39
C TYR A 220 16.00 -0.93 0.36
N PHE A 221 15.72 -1.38 1.58
CA PHE A 221 16.66 -2.12 2.41
C PHE A 221 16.57 -3.64 2.25
N SER A 222 15.54 -4.13 1.57
CA SER A 222 15.27 -5.55 1.45
C SER A 222 15.92 -6.18 0.21
N PRO A 223 16.79 -7.20 0.36
CA PRO A 223 17.34 -7.91 -0.80
C PRO A 223 16.24 -8.61 -1.61
N LEU A 224 15.11 -8.94 -0.98
CA LEU A 224 13.97 -9.61 -1.63
C LEU A 224 13.25 -8.72 -2.65
N SER A 225 13.46 -7.40 -2.57
CA SER A 225 12.77 -6.40 -3.37
C SER A 225 13.60 -5.88 -4.54
N LYS A 226 14.88 -6.28 -4.61
CA LYS A 226 15.81 -5.81 -5.65
C LYS A 226 15.30 -6.16 -7.05
N GLY A 227 15.20 -5.13 -7.91
CA GLY A 227 14.74 -5.28 -9.30
C GLY A 227 13.22 -5.42 -9.48
N LEU A 228 12.43 -5.31 -8.40
CA LEU A 228 10.97 -5.33 -8.48
C LEU A 228 10.34 -3.96 -8.68
N PHE A 229 11.07 -2.89 -8.34
CA PHE A 229 10.66 -1.50 -8.52
C PHE A 229 11.85 -0.65 -8.97
N HIS A 230 11.56 0.53 -9.50
CA HIS A 230 12.53 1.41 -10.15
C HIS A 230 12.54 2.80 -9.54
N ARG A 231 11.50 3.17 -8.77
CA ARG A 231 11.31 4.46 -8.11
C ARG A 231 10.41 4.30 -6.89
N GLY A 232 10.54 5.20 -5.92
CA GLY A 232 9.76 5.18 -4.69
C GLY A 232 9.24 6.55 -4.28
N PHE A 233 8.02 6.63 -3.76
CA PHE A 233 7.46 7.83 -3.15
C PHE A 233 6.89 7.53 -1.76
N SER A 234 7.53 8.07 -0.73
CA SER A 234 7.16 7.90 0.67
C SER A 234 6.47 9.16 1.22
N GLN A 235 5.17 9.07 1.49
CA GLN A 235 4.39 10.18 2.08
C GLN A 235 4.26 10.01 3.59
N SER A 236 4.86 10.91 4.37
CA SER A 236 4.73 10.97 5.83
C SER A 236 5.16 9.67 6.55
N GLY A 237 6.21 8.99 6.06
CA GLY A 237 6.73 7.80 6.73
C GLY A 237 8.00 7.25 6.11
N THR A 238 8.92 6.78 6.95
CA THR A 238 10.21 6.22 6.51
C THR A 238 10.56 4.98 7.33
N ALA A 239 11.59 4.23 6.92
CA ALA A 239 12.17 3.14 7.73
C ALA A 239 12.98 3.65 8.94
N PHE A 240 13.13 4.97 9.09
CA PHE A 240 13.80 5.62 10.22
C PHE A 240 12.81 6.20 11.23
N SER A 241 11.51 6.18 10.92
CA SER A 241 10.48 6.64 11.86
C SER A 241 10.49 5.75 13.12
N PRO A 242 10.33 6.29 14.32
CA PRO A 242 10.47 5.52 15.57
C PRO A 242 9.41 4.41 15.75
N TRP A 243 8.29 4.50 15.03
CA TRP A 243 7.22 3.51 15.01
C TRP A 243 7.40 2.45 13.91
N SER A 244 8.41 2.59 13.05
CA SER A 244 8.59 1.79 11.84
C SER A 244 9.22 0.43 12.10
N ILE A 245 9.93 0.26 13.22
CA ILE A 245 10.50 -1.02 13.69
C ILE A 245 10.05 -1.25 15.12
N VAL A 246 9.56 -2.46 15.38
CA VAL A 246 8.99 -2.86 16.64
C VAL A 246 10.03 -3.57 17.51
N GLU A 247 10.21 -3.07 18.73
CA GLU A 247 11.06 -3.71 19.73
C GLU A 247 10.32 -4.78 20.53
N TYR A 248 11.09 -5.76 21.05
CA TYR A 248 10.63 -6.87 21.90
C TYR A 248 9.45 -7.68 21.31
N PRO A 249 9.48 -8.10 20.03
CA PRO A 249 8.38 -8.82 19.41
C PRO A 249 8.03 -10.15 20.11
N LEU A 250 9.02 -10.95 20.51
CA LEU A 250 8.78 -12.22 21.21
C LEU A 250 8.08 -12.00 22.56
N LYS A 251 8.41 -10.93 23.28
CA LYS A 251 7.72 -10.58 24.53
C LYS A 251 6.23 -10.30 24.29
N LYS A 252 5.92 -9.50 23.26
CA LYS A 252 4.52 -9.19 22.88
C LYS A 252 3.76 -10.44 22.42
N ALA A 253 4.43 -11.33 21.66
CA ALA A 253 3.88 -12.62 21.27
C ALA A 253 3.50 -13.47 22.51
N ASN A 254 4.40 -13.56 23.48
CA ASN A 254 4.16 -14.27 24.75
C ASN A 254 3.02 -13.66 25.56
N GLU A 255 2.90 -12.33 25.62
CA GLU A 255 1.78 -11.66 26.32
C GLU A 255 0.43 -12.02 25.68
N VAL A 256 0.33 -11.99 24.35
CA VAL A 256 -0.90 -12.43 23.63
C VAL A 256 -1.18 -13.91 23.87
N ALA A 257 -0.16 -14.76 23.82
CA ALA A 257 -0.31 -16.18 24.12
C ALA A 257 -0.79 -16.42 25.56
N GLY A 258 -0.33 -15.61 26.53
CA GLY A 258 -0.82 -15.58 27.90
C GLY A 258 -2.32 -15.35 28.01
N TYR A 259 -2.86 -14.37 27.28
CA TYR A 259 -4.29 -14.08 27.28
C TYR A 259 -5.16 -15.18 26.65
N LEU A 260 -4.55 -16.09 25.89
CA LEU A 260 -5.21 -17.14 25.13
C LEU A 260 -4.92 -18.55 25.66
N ASN A 261 -4.22 -18.66 26.80
CA ASN A 261 -3.75 -19.93 27.36
C ASN A 261 -2.90 -20.76 26.38
N CYS A 262 -2.08 -20.07 25.57
CA CYS A 262 -1.15 -20.65 24.59
C CYS A 262 0.32 -20.52 25.00
N THR A 263 0.61 -20.21 26.26
CA THR A 263 1.99 -20.13 26.78
C THR A 263 2.72 -21.46 26.68
N SER A 264 3.97 -21.43 26.23
CA SER A 264 4.86 -22.60 26.18
C SER A 264 6.32 -22.15 26.23
N ASP A 265 7.21 -23.01 26.73
CA ASP A 265 8.67 -22.81 26.65
C ASP A 265 9.19 -22.97 25.21
N SER A 266 8.40 -23.63 24.36
CA SER A 266 8.66 -23.83 22.93
C SER A 266 7.87 -22.81 22.11
N THR A 267 8.57 -21.93 21.39
CA THR A 267 7.97 -20.96 20.45
C THR A 267 7.14 -21.66 19.38
N LYS A 268 7.58 -22.85 18.94
CA LYS A 268 6.81 -23.70 18.02
C LYS A 268 5.46 -24.10 18.59
N ASP A 269 5.42 -24.60 19.83
CA ASP A 269 4.16 -25.05 20.43
C ASP A 269 3.24 -23.87 20.75
N MET A 270 3.80 -22.73 21.15
CA MET A 270 3.06 -21.48 21.30
C MET A 270 2.39 -21.07 19.98
N VAL A 271 3.14 -21.03 18.87
CA VAL A 271 2.61 -20.67 17.55
C VAL A 271 1.58 -21.69 17.07
N ASP A 272 1.83 -22.99 17.26
CA ASP A 272 0.89 -24.06 16.89
C ASP A 272 -0.41 -24.00 17.71
N CYS A 273 -0.37 -23.50 18.95
CA CYS A 273 -1.56 -23.17 19.73
C CYS A 273 -2.28 -21.94 19.15
N LEU A 274 -1.58 -20.83 18.90
CA LEU A 274 -2.15 -19.60 18.33
C LEU A 274 -2.81 -19.81 16.95
N ARG A 275 -2.31 -20.76 16.14
CA ARG A 275 -2.94 -21.16 14.87
C ARG A 275 -4.35 -21.75 15.05
N LYS A 276 -4.63 -22.37 16.19
CA LYS A 276 -5.93 -23.01 16.49
C LYS A 276 -6.93 -22.04 17.12
N VAL A 277 -6.47 -20.89 17.61
CA VAL A 277 -7.34 -19.85 18.21
C VAL A 277 -8.19 -19.20 17.11
N SER A 278 -9.42 -18.82 17.44
CA SER A 278 -10.25 -18.07 16.50
C SER A 278 -9.58 -16.72 16.19
N SER A 279 -9.73 -16.24 14.96
CA SER A 279 -9.08 -15.00 14.56
C SER A 279 -9.62 -13.79 15.34
N VAL A 280 -10.90 -13.80 15.71
CA VAL A 280 -11.54 -12.80 16.57
C VAL A 280 -10.92 -12.77 17.97
N ASP A 281 -10.75 -13.93 18.61
CA ASP A 281 -10.15 -14.00 19.95
C ASP A 281 -8.69 -13.58 19.94
N LEU A 282 -7.96 -13.93 18.87
CA LEU A 282 -6.58 -13.50 18.66
C LEU A 282 -6.45 -11.97 18.62
N LEU A 283 -7.31 -11.31 17.84
CA LEU A 283 -7.31 -9.85 17.75
C LEU A 283 -7.74 -9.22 19.09
N ASN A 284 -8.77 -9.76 19.76
CA ASN A 284 -9.20 -9.29 21.07
C ASN A 284 -8.12 -9.46 22.16
N ALA A 285 -7.31 -10.51 22.10
CA ALA A 285 -6.17 -10.67 22.99
C ALA A 285 -5.07 -9.64 22.68
N MET A 286 -4.82 -9.36 21.39
CA MET A 286 -3.88 -8.34 20.96
C MET A 286 -4.27 -6.92 21.43
N THR A 287 -5.55 -6.56 21.44
CA THR A 287 -5.99 -5.21 21.87
C THR A 287 -5.70 -4.92 23.33
N LYS A 288 -5.48 -5.95 24.17
CA LYS A 288 -5.07 -5.79 25.57
C LYS A 288 -3.66 -5.20 25.72
N LEU A 289 -2.88 -5.15 24.64
CA LEU A 289 -1.57 -4.51 24.61
C LEU A 289 -1.64 -2.99 24.41
N PHE A 290 -2.82 -2.43 24.07
CA PHE A 290 -3.02 -0.98 24.12
C PHE A 290 -2.96 -0.49 25.57
N ARG A 291 -2.23 0.60 25.79
CA ARG A 291 -1.98 1.19 27.11
C ARG A 291 -2.75 2.47 27.35
N TYR A 292 -2.93 3.29 26.32
CA TYR A 292 -3.65 4.57 26.42
C TYR A 292 -4.71 4.69 25.34
N LEU A 293 -5.86 5.25 25.73
CA LEU A 293 -7.00 5.56 24.86
C LEU A 293 -7.47 4.38 23.97
N ASP A 294 -7.28 3.15 24.43
CA ASP A 294 -7.55 1.91 23.67
C ASP A 294 -6.91 1.85 22.27
N ALA A 295 -5.82 2.59 22.04
CA ALA A 295 -5.22 2.75 20.72
C ALA A 295 -3.69 2.92 20.71
N ILE A 296 -3.07 3.29 21.84
CA ILE A 296 -1.63 3.60 21.91
C ILE A 296 -0.87 2.52 22.68
N PRO A 297 0.26 1.99 22.17
CA PRO A 297 0.91 2.34 20.91
C PRO A 297 0.08 1.88 19.70
N LEU A 298 0.07 2.69 18.63
CA LEU A 298 -0.71 2.42 17.42
C LEU A 298 -0.15 1.22 16.63
N VAL A 299 1.17 1.04 16.65
CA VAL A 299 1.88 -0.11 16.08
C VAL A 299 2.28 -1.07 17.22
N ILE A 300 1.47 -2.10 17.47
CA ILE A 300 1.80 -3.15 18.45
C ILE A 300 2.72 -4.19 17.80
N PHE A 301 2.27 -4.71 16.65
CA PHE A 301 2.97 -5.64 15.78
C PHE A 301 3.24 -4.93 14.45
N GLY A 302 4.47 -4.97 14.00
CA GLY A 302 4.96 -4.24 12.83
C GLY A 302 6.33 -4.79 12.39
N PRO A 303 7.06 -4.09 11.51
CA PRO A 303 8.35 -4.56 11.03
C PRO A 303 9.34 -4.84 12.16
N VAL A 304 10.15 -5.89 12.00
CA VAL A 304 11.20 -6.31 12.95
C VAL A 304 12.50 -6.62 12.21
N ILE A 305 13.62 -6.66 12.94
CA ILE A 305 14.85 -7.23 12.41
C ILE A 305 14.74 -8.75 12.45
N GLU A 306 14.97 -9.41 11.33
CA GLU A 306 14.83 -10.85 11.21
C GLU A 306 16.18 -11.56 11.31
N ASN A 307 16.17 -12.67 12.05
CA ASN A 307 17.18 -13.72 11.94
C ASN A 307 16.72 -14.72 10.86
N GLY A 308 17.67 -15.35 10.15
CA GLY A 308 17.37 -16.43 9.21
C GLY A 308 18.12 -16.33 7.87
N GLU A 309 17.86 -17.29 6.99
CA GLU A 309 18.56 -17.40 5.69
C GLU A 309 18.07 -16.39 4.65
N ASN A 310 16.78 -16.04 4.67
CA ASN A 310 16.15 -15.19 3.66
C ASN A 310 15.31 -14.05 4.26
N PRO A 311 15.89 -13.21 5.15
CA PRO A 311 15.15 -12.14 5.83
C PRO A 311 14.69 -11.06 4.84
N PHE A 312 13.49 -10.51 5.08
CA PHE A 312 13.08 -9.28 4.42
C PHE A 312 13.95 -8.12 4.92
N LEU A 313 14.18 -8.01 6.24
CA LEU A 313 15.01 -6.98 6.86
C LEU A 313 16.07 -7.63 7.77
N ALA A 314 17.30 -7.76 7.26
CA ALA A 314 18.38 -8.51 7.91
C ALA A 314 19.09 -7.76 9.05
N ASP A 315 19.01 -6.43 9.05
CA ASP A 315 19.69 -5.57 10.03
C ASP A 315 18.96 -4.22 10.09
N HIS A 316 19.28 -3.40 11.08
CA HIS A 316 18.67 -2.08 11.23
C HIS A 316 18.94 -1.20 9.98
N PRO A 317 17.94 -0.47 9.42
CA PRO A 317 18.10 0.35 8.21
C PRO A 317 19.30 1.31 8.26
N TYR A 318 19.56 1.92 9.42
CA TYR A 318 20.76 2.75 9.63
C TYR A 318 22.07 1.99 9.43
N LYS A 319 22.17 0.75 9.90
CA LYS A 319 23.37 -0.07 9.66
C LYS A 319 23.48 -0.48 8.21
N LEU A 320 22.36 -0.80 7.57
CA LEU A 320 22.33 -1.18 6.16
C LEU A 320 22.77 -0.02 5.27
N ILE A 321 22.25 1.19 5.49
CA ILE A 321 22.63 2.36 4.69
C ILE A 321 24.10 2.73 4.89
N LYS A 322 24.62 2.71 6.13
CA LYS A 322 26.05 2.96 6.41
C LYS A 322 26.98 1.93 5.77
N LYS A 323 26.51 0.70 5.54
CA LYS A 323 27.24 -0.36 4.84
C LYS A 323 27.02 -0.34 3.32
N GLY A 324 26.29 0.63 2.77
CA GLY A 324 25.93 0.69 1.34
C GLY A 324 24.98 -0.44 0.90
N LYS A 325 24.31 -1.13 1.83
CA LYS A 325 23.39 -2.23 1.55
C LYS A 325 21.96 -1.70 1.34
N ILE A 326 21.79 -0.94 0.27
CA ILE A 326 20.52 -0.33 -0.13
C ILE A 326 20.31 -0.52 -1.64
N ASN A 327 19.06 -0.67 -2.06
CA ASN A 327 18.66 -0.60 -3.46
C ASN A 327 18.61 0.87 -3.89
N ASP A 328 19.71 1.35 -4.45
CA ASP A 328 19.87 2.76 -4.83
C ASP A 328 19.11 3.08 -6.13
N VAL A 329 17.88 3.54 -5.97
CA VAL A 329 16.99 3.99 -7.06
C VAL A 329 16.34 5.33 -6.68
N PRO A 330 15.83 6.13 -7.63
CA PRO A 330 15.23 7.43 -7.31
C PRO A 330 14.16 7.32 -6.21
N TRP A 331 14.19 8.24 -5.27
CA TRP A 331 13.27 8.28 -4.13
C TRP A 331 12.79 9.71 -3.88
N VAL A 332 11.48 9.87 -3.68
CA VAL A 332 10.85 11.09 -3.19
C VAL A 332 10.29 10.82 -1.80
N THR A 333 10.47 11.77 -0.89
CA THR A 333 9.84 11.74 0.44
C THR A 333 9.12 13.06 0.70
N SER A 334 7.96 12.99 1.36
CA SER A 334 7.20 14.17 1.79
C SER A 334 6.76 14.05 3.24
N SER A 335 6.45 15.20 3.83
CA SER A 335 5.71 15.35 5.08
C SER A 335 4.79 16.56 4.92
N VAL A 336 3.68 16.58 5.64
CA VAL A 336 2.82 17.77 5.69
C VAL A 336 3.17 18.65 6.89
N LYS A 337 2.69 19.89 6.90
CA LYS A 337 3.09 20.89 7.90
C LYS A 337 2.72 20.51 9.33
N ASP A 338 1.55 19.90 9.51
CA ASP A 338 0.93 19.69 10.82
C ASP A 338 0.70 18.19 11.15
N GLU A 339 1.68 17.33 10.85
CA GLU A 339 1.67 15.86 11.12
C GLU A 339 1.13 15.49 12.51
N GLY A 340 1.54 16.26 13.52
CA GLY A 340 1.24 16.01 14.93
C GLY A 340 -0.20 16.30 15.36
N ILE A 341 -1.05 16.84 14.47
CA ILE A 341 -2.47 17.10 14.76
C ILE A 341 -3.31 15.81 14.61
N PHE A 342 -2.80 14.77 13.94
CA PHE A 342 -3.49 13.48 13.76
C PHE A 342 -4.16 12.91 15.04
N PRO A 343 -3.56 12.96 16.24
CA PRO A 343 -4.18 12.46 17.46
C PRO A 343 -5.30 13.36 18.03
N THR A 344 -5.45 14.60 17.56
CA THR A 344 -6.32 15.63 18.18
C THR A 344 -7.48 16.05 17.28
N VAL A 345 -7.27 16.19 15.97
CA VAL A 345 -8.28 16.55 14.98
C VAL A 345 -7.85 15.91 13.66
N CYS A 346 -8.74 15.28 12.89
CA CYS A 346 -8.40 14.48 11.72
C CYS A 346 -7.81 15.25 10.50
N VAL A 347 -7.13 16.37 10.71
CA VAL A 347 -6.41 17.16 9.70
C VAL A 347 -4.94 17.14 10.10
N GLY A 348 -4.04 16.72 9.21
CA GLY A 348 -2.61 16.83 9.45
C GLY A 348 -1.75 15.62 9.12
N HIS A 349 -2.26 14.40 8.91
CA HIS A 349 -1.42 13.25 8.49
C HIS A 349 -2.11 12.47 7.36
N GLY A 350 -1.44 12.37 6.20
CA GLY A 350 -1.95 11.65 5.03
C GLY A 350 -2.95 12.42 4.17
N ASP A 351 -3.19 13.71 4.44
CA ASP A 351 -4.10 14.56 3.66
C ASP A 351 -3.63 14.74 2.20
N ASP A 352 -2.32 14.87 2.00
CA ASP A 352 -1.69 14.90 0.68
C ASP A 352 -1.93 13.59 -0.08
N GLY A 353 -1.80 12.45 0.62
CA GLY A 353 -2.16 11.12 0.11
C GLY A 353 -3.63 11.04 -0.29
N GLY A 354 -4.53 11.60 0.51
CA GLY A 354 -5.96 11.65 0.24
C GLY A 354 -6.34 12.42 -1.04
N LEU A 355 -5.52 13.37 -1.48
CA LEU A 355 -5.69 14.11 -2.74
C LEU A 355 -5.10 13.39 -3.96
N ILE A 356 -4.35 12.30 -3.77
CA ILE A 356 -3.80 11.47 -4.86
C ILE A 356 -4.57 10.15 -4.96
N PHE A 357 -4.77 9.50 -3.82
CA PHE A 357 -5.44 8.22 -3.66
C PHE A 357 -6.59 8.43 -2.70
N LYS A 358 -7.81 8.52 -3.25
CA LYS A 358 -9.00 8.86 -2.49
C LYS A 358 -9.16 7.94 -1.27
N VAL A 359 -9.29 8.54 -0.09
CA VAL A 359 -9.55 7.81 1.16
C VAL A 359 -11.05 7.84 1.47
N ILE A 360 -11.58 6.83 2.18
CA ILE A 360 -13.02 6.71 2.44
C ILE A 360 -13.58 7.84 3.32
N SER A 361 -12.71 8.49 4.10
CA SER A 361 -13.05 9.67 4.90
C SER A 361 -13.00 10.99 4.12
N SER A 362 -12.51 11.00 2.87
CA SER A 362 -12.58 12.18 2.02
C SER A 362 -14.04 12.49 1.75
N GLY A 363 -14.50 13.64 2.24
CA GLY A 363 -15.79 14.20 1.84
C GLY A 363 -15.86 14.44 0.32
N PRO A 364 -17.01 14.88 -0.20
CA PRO A 364 -17.06 15.35 -1.59
C PRO A 364 -16.01 16.46 -1.78
N ILE A 365 -15.29 16.44 -2.90
CA ILE A 365 -14.49 17.59 -3.33
C ILE A 365 -15.50 18.68 -3.72
N LEU A 366 -15.61 19.71 -2.90
CA LEU A 366 -16.57 20.80 -3.07
C LEU A 366 -15.91 22.10 -3.54
N ASP A 367 -14.59 22.24 -3.37
CA ASP A 367 -13.84 23.45 -3.70
C ASP A 367 -13.04 23.27 -5.03
N PRO A 368 -13.16 24.20 -6.00
CA PRO A 368 -12.35 24.22 -7.20
C PRO A 368 -10.83 24.21 -6.96
N GLN A 369 -10.36 24.75 -5.83
CA GLN A 369 -8.95 24.70 -5.45
C GLN A 369 -8.51 23.28 -5.07
N ASP A 370 -9.35 22.53 -4.35
CA ASP A 370 -9.06 21.12 -4.03
C ASP A 370 -8.98 20.27 -5.30
N GLU A 371 -9.90 20.50 -6.25
CA GLU A 371 -9.87 19.83 -7.55
C GLU A 371 -8.59 20.17 -8.32
N LYS A 372 -8.21 21.45 -8.35
CA LYS A 372 -6.96 21.89 -8.99
C LYS A 372 -5.75 21.25 -8.32
N PHE A 373 -5.75 21.15 -6.99
CA PHE A 373 -4.67 20.54 -6.24
C PHE A 373 -4.51 19.06 -6.59
N MET A 374 -5.63 18.31 -6.53
CA MET A 374 -5.68 16.90 -6.87
C MET A 374 -5.15 16.64 -8.29
N LYS A 375 -5.50 17.50 -9.27
CA LYS A 375 -4.94 17.41 -10.63
C LYS A 375 -3.43 17.58 -10.65
N HIS A 376 -2.89 18.54 -9.89
CA HIS A 376 -1.45 18.75 -9.81
C HIS A 376 -0.73 17.58 -9.14
N LEU A 377 -1.26 17.03 -8.04
CA LEU A 377 -0.63 15.94 -7.29
C LEU A 377 -0.72 14.59 -8.04
N THR A 378 -1.85 14.28 -8.67
CA THR A 378 -1.96 13.07 -9.52
C THR A 378 -1.03 13.16 -10.73
N LYS A 379 -0.95 14.32 -11.38
CA LYS A 379 0.00 14.57 -12.47
C LYS A 379 1.45 14.44 -11.99
N PHE A 380 1.78 14.99 -10.83
CA PHE A 380 3.11 14.84 -10.22
C PHE A 380 3.53 13.38 -10.09
N VAL A 381 2.65 12.51 -9.59
CA VAL A 381 2.93 11.07 -9.44
C VAL A 381 3.11 10.39 -10.80
N ALA A 382 2.27 10.74 -11.77
CA ALA A 382 2.37 10.19 -13.12
C ALA A 382 3.65 10.63 -13.85
N ASP A 383 4.01 11.91 -13.77
CA ASP A 383 5.24 12.45 -14.35
C ASP A 383 6.47 11.81 -13.69
N TYR A 384 6.47 11.70 -12.36
CA TYR A 384 7.55 11.03 -11.62
C TYR A 384 7.69 9.57 -12.03
N ALA A 385 6.57 8.85 -12.21
CA ALA A 385 6.62 7.46 -12.65
C ALA A 385 7.20 7.30 -14.05
N LYS A 386 6.93 8.26 -14.94
CA LYS A 386 7.40 8.26 -16.32
C LYS A 386 8.85 8.66 -16.47
N THR A 387 9.28 9.72 -15.79
CA THR A 387 10.58 10.37 -16.05
C THR A 387 11.61 10.09 -14.94
N GLY A 388 11.17 9.70 -13.74
CA GLY A 388 12.02 9.72 -12.54
C GLY A 388 12.27 11.12 -11.98
N GLN A 389 11.69 12.15 -12.60
CA GLN A 389 11.80 13.53 -12.17
C GLN A 389 10.39 14.07 -11.89
N PRO A 390 10.06 14.34 -10.62
CA PRO A 390 8.77 14.91 -10.26
C PRO A 390 8.63 16.33 -10.83
N SER A 391 7.44 16.67 -11.35
CA SER A 391 7.15 18.03 -11.80
C SER A 391 5.78 18.49 -11.33
N ILE A 392 5.73 19.73 -10.84
CA ILE A 392 4.50 20.40 -10.42
C ILE A 392 4.61 21.90 -10.73
N ASN A 393 3.56 22.47 -11.32
CA ASN A 393 3.47 23.90 -11.64
C ASN A 393 4.65 24.53 -12.40
N ASN A 394 5.39 23.75 -13.20
CA ASN A 394 6.60 24.19 -13.89
C ASN A 394 7.70 24.76 -12.96
N VAL A 395 7.64 24.44 -11.67
CA VAL A 395 8.70 24.80 -10.73
C VAL A 395 9.88 23.87 -10.95
N GLU A 396 11.06 24.44 -11.12
CA GLU A 396 12.30 23.68 -11.12
C GLU A 396 12.58 23.19 -9.69
N TRP A 397 12.50 21.87 -9.49
CA TRP A 397 12.82 21.24 -8.22
C TRP A 397 14.10 20.43 -8.35
N LEU A 398 15.15 20.91 -7.67
CA LEU A 398 16.44 20.25 -7.64
C LEU A 398 16.46 19.11 -6.61
N PRO A 399 17.17 18.01 -6.88
CA PRO A 399 17.39 16.95 -5.90
C PRO A 399 18.22 17.48 -4.71
N VAL A 400 18.24 16.71 -3.62
CA VAL A 400 19.15 16.96 -2.49
C VAL A 400 20.60 16.82 -2.96
N ASP A 401 21.43 17.79 -2.61
CA ASP A 401 22.85 17.81 -2.92
C ASP A 401 23.64 17.24 -1.72
N PRO A 402 24.33 16.09 -1.88
CA PRO A 402 25.09 15.47 -0.79
C PRO A 402 26.28 16.31 -0.31
N ASP A 403 26.75 17.27 -1.10
CA ASP A 403 27.88 18.13 -0.79
C ASP A 403 27.44 19.49 -0.18
N SER A 404 26.14 19.72 -0.04
CA SER A 404 25.54 20.94 0.49
C SER A 404 25.13 20.79 1.96
N GLU A 405 25.36 21.83 2.78
CA GLU A 405 24.78 21.94 4.13
C GLU A 405 23.27 22.26 4.10
N GLU A 406 22.75 22.71 2.97
CA GLU A 406 21.34 23.03 2.77
C GLU A 406 20.64 21.95 1.94
N ILE A 407 19.45 21.56 2.39
CA ILE A 407 18.57 20.60 1.72
C ILE A 407 17.62 21.37 0.80
N ASN A 408 17.63 21.02 -0.49
CA ASN A 408 16.64 21.50 -1.45
C ASN A 408 15.30 20.81 -1.17
N THR A 409 14.27 21.61 -0.91
CA THR A 409 12.91 21.13 -0.63
C THR A 409 11.91 21.89 -1.51
N LEU A 410 10.79 21.24 -1.82
CA LEU A 410 9.70 21.84 -2.57
C LEU A 410 8.53 22.09 -1.63
N GLU A 411 8.23 23.36 -1.40
CA GLU A 411 7.10 23.77 -0.57
C GLU A 411 5.84 23.87 -1.44
N ILE A 412 4.77 23.21 -0.98
CA ILE A 412 3.47 23.18 -1.65
C ILE A 412 2.42 23.71 -0.67
N ASP A 413 2.24 25.02 -0.65
CA ASP A 413 1.31 25.71 0.27
C ASP A 413 -0.12 25.73 -0.29
N SER A 414 -0.25 25.83 -1.62
CA SER A 414 -1.53 25.77 -2.31
C SER A 414 -1.34 25.36 -3.77
N PRO A 415 -2.44 25.10 -4.53
CA PRO A 415 -2.35 24.75 -5.95
C PRO A 415 -1.66 25.80 -6.81
N ASP A 416 -1.60 27.05 -6.35
CA ASP A 416 -1.00 28.19 -7.06
C ASP A 416 0.30 28.67 -6.43
N LYS A 417 0.64 28.16 -5.24
CA LYS A 417 1.80 28.60 -4.47
C LYS A 417 2.70 27.41 -4.17
N VAL A 418 3.55 27.13 -5.16
CA VAL A 418 4.56 26.07 -5.13
C VAL A 418 5.90 26.72 -5.41
N PHE A 419 6.90 26.47 -4.56
CA PHE A 419 8.22 27.06 -4.72
C PHE A 419 9.31 26.20 -4.08
N MET A 420 10.50 26.20 -4.67
CA MET A 420 11.67 25.56 -4.07
C MET A 420 12.19 26.44 -2.92
N THR A 421 12.57 25.82 -1.82
CA THR A 421 13.29 26.46 -0.72
C THR A 421 14.53 25.65 -0.36
N LYS A 422 15.47 26.30 0.32
CA LYS A 422 16.68 25.69 0.87
C LYS A 422 16.62 25.78 2.38
N MET A 423 16.87 24.68 3.06
CA MET A 423 16.79 24.60 4.52
C MET A 423 18.02 23.91 5.09
N LYS A 424 18.65 24.50 6.10
CA LYS A 424 19.73 23.86 6.86
C LYS A 424 19.22 22.76 7.80
N HIS A 425 18.01 22.94 8.34
CA HIS A 425 17.41 22.04 9.31
C HIS A 425 15.96 21.77 8.94
N ILE A 426 15.53 20.51 9.01
CA ILE A 426 14.14 20.10 8.78
C ILE A 426 13.40 20.13 10.12
N GLY A 427 12.34 20.92 10.23
CA GLY A 427 11.55 21.02 11.47
C GLY A 427 12.40 21.47 12.67
N ALA A 428 12.19 20.84 13.83
CA ALA A 428 12.83 21.22 15.09
C ALA A 428 14.12 20.41 15.39
N MET A 429 14.97 20.14 14.38
CA MET A 429 16.18 19.31 14.54
C MET A 429 17.06 19.75 15.72
N GLU A 430 17.38 21.05 15.84
CA GLU A 430 18.22 21.56 16.94
C GLU A 430 17.67 21.20 18.33
N PHE A 431 16.34 21.22 18.47
CA PHE A 431 15.68 20.79 19.71
C PHE A 431 15.89 19.29 19.95
N TRP A 432 15.64 18.44 18.95
CA TRP A 432 15.82 16.99 19.08
C TRP A 432 17.29 16.61 19.35
N ASP A 433 18.23 17.26 18.66
CA ASP A 433 19.67 17.07 18.83
C ASP A 433 20.14 17.49 20.24
N SER A 434 19.49 18.51 20.83
CA SER A 434 19.78 18.97 22.19
C SER A 434 19.36 17.99 23.28
N LEU A 435 18.42 17.09 22.99
CA LEU A 435 17.95 16.11 23.95
C LEU A 435 18.98 14.98 24.11
N PRO A 436 19.13 14.38 25.31
CA PRO A 436 20.02 13.23 25.53
C PRO A 436 19.42 11.93 24.96
N ILE A 437 18.79 12.00 23.79
CA ILE A 437 18.22 10.86 23.09
C ILE A 437 19.37 10.12 22.40
N LYS A 438 19.35 8.78 22.51
CA LYS A 438 20.24 7.91 21.76
C LYS A 438 19.73 7.80 20.32
N GLU A 439 20.13 8.74 19.50
CA GLU A 439 19.95 8.64 18.05
C GLU A 439 20.76 7.47 17.48
N ASN A 440 20.47 7.08 16.23
CA ASN A 440 21.12 5.94 15.58
C ASN A 440 22.65 6.02 15.62
N GLU A 441 23.20 7.22 15.43
CA GLU A 441 24.63 7.57 15.56
C GLU A 441 25.25 7.17 16.92
N LYS A 442 24.44 7.19 17.98
CA LYS A 442 24.83 6.91 19.38
C LYS A 442 24.50 5.46 19.77
N LEU A 443 23.53 4.83 19.10
CA LEU A 443 23.21 3.41 19.26
C LEU A 443 24.25 2.51 18.60
N TYR A 444 24.87 2.98 17.51
CA TYR A 444 25.84 2.23 16.72
C TYR A 444 27.14 3.04 16.53
N PRO A 445 27.87 3.35 17.63
CA PRO A 445 29.08 4.19 17.57
C PRO A 445 30.20 3.59 16.71
N GLU A 446 30.18 2.27 16.49
CA GLU A 446 31.12 1.55 15.62
C GLU A 446 30.97 1.86 14.12
N LEU A 447 29.89 2.56 13.74
CA LEU A 447 29.58 2.92 12.34
C LEU A 447 29.78 4.40 12.03
N ARG A 448 30.38 5.16 12.96
CA ARG A 448 30.73 6.57 12.76
C ARG A 448 31.92 6.75 11.83
#